data_AF-A0A430LQT3-F1
#
_entry.id   AF-A0A430LQT3-F1
#
_cell.length_a   1.000
_cell.length_b   1.000
_cell.length_c   1.000
_cell.angle_alpha   90.00
_cell.angle_beta   90.00
_cell.angle_gamma   90.00
#
_symmetry.space_group_name_H-M   'P 1'
#
loop_
_entity.id
_entity.type
_entity.pdbx_description
1 polymer ?
#
loop_
_entity_poly.entity_id
_entity_poly.type
_entity_poly.pdbx_seq_one_letter_code
_entity_poly.pdbx_strand_id
1 'polypeptide(L)'
;MRGRLSQDWSAAIYNGMYFSPERELVENAIKFSQRQVEGKVNLVAYKGCAYVVGRSSEASNLYSADKSRTDTLDMNWAPQDTIGFIAIQAIRLEKYGEKKIKDGEPLI
;
A
#
# COMPACT_ATOMS: atom_id res chain seq x y z
N MET A 1 4.69 0.12 -5.63
CA MET A 1 5.21 -0.64 -6.80
C MET A 1 4.10 -1.33 -7.59
N ARG A 2 3.28 -2.23 -7.00
CA ARG A 2 2.20 -2.94 -7.71
C ARG A 2 1.24 -2.03 -8.50
N GLY A 3 0.77 -0.94 -7.88
CA GLY A 3 -0.13 0.01 -8.55
C GLY A 3 0.48 0.68 -9.80
N ARG A 4 1.82 0.88 -9.82
CA ARG A 4 2.51 1.40 -11.00
C ARG A 4 2.52 0.39 -12.14
N LEU A 5 2.78 -0.89 -11.84
CA LEU A 5 2.77 -1.97 -12.84
C LEU A 5 1.41 -2.09 -13.54
N SER A 6 0.30 -1.89 -12.82
CA SER A 6 -1.04 -1.86 -13.42
C SER A 6 -1.22 -0.71 -14.42
N GLN A 7 -0.66 0.47 -14.12
CA GLN A 7 -0.68 1.62 -15.04
C GLN A 7 0.20 1.35 -16.27
N ASP A 8 1.42 0.86 -16.07
CA ASP A 8 2.36 0.53 -17.14
C ASP A 8 1.78 -0.53 -18.10
N TRP A 9 1.14 -1.57 -17.55
CA TRP A 9 0.46 -2.60 -18.33
C TRP A 9 -0.71 -2.01 -19.15
N SER A 10 -1.54 -1.17 -18.51
CA SER A 10 -2.67 -0.52 -19.19
C SER A 10 -2.22 0.39 -20.33
N ALA A 11 -1.13 1.15 -20.12
CA ALA A 11 -0.53 2.01 -21.13
C ALA A 11 0.01 1.20 -22.31
N ALA A 12 0.66 0.06 -22.06
CA ALA A 12 1.12 -0.84 -23.11
C ALA A 12 -0.04 -1.33 -23.99
N ILE A 13 -1.17 -1.72 -23.38
CA ILE A 13 -2.35 -2.15 -24.13
C ILE A 13 -2.93 -0.99 -24.94
N TYR A 14 -3.08 0.18 -24.33
CA TYR A 14 -3.61 1.38 -25.00
C TYR A 14 -2.78 1.78 -26.22
N ASN A 15 -1.45 1.67 -26.12
CA ASN A 15 -0.51 1.99 -27.20
C ASN A 15 -0.34 0.87 -28.24
N GLY A 16 -1.13 -0.21 -28.17
CA GLY A 16 -1.06 -1.34 -29.11
C GLY A 16 0.15 -2.28 -28.90
N MET A 17 0.86 -2.16 -27.79
CA MET A 17 2.04 -2.96 -27.46
C MET A 17 1.68 -4.32 -26.84
N TYR A 18 0.54 -4.91 -27.24
CA TYR A 18 0.08 -6.18 -26.68
C TYR A 18 1.11 -7.30 -26.90
N PHE A 19 1.76 -7.37 -28.06
CA PHE A 19 2.76 -8.40 -28.37
C PHE A 19 4.20 -7.98 -28.04
N SER A 20 4.40 -6.90 -27.28
CA SER A 20 5.74 -6.43 -26.95
C SER A 20 6.37 -7.20 -25.77
N PRO A 21 7.70 -7.38 -25.76
CA PRO A 21 8.39 -8.06 -24.65
C PRO A 21 8.28 -7.29 -23.33
N GLU A 22 8.17 -5.96 -23.36
CA GLU A 22 8.02 -5.13 -22.16
C GLU A 22 6.69 -5.41 -21.45
N ARG A 23 5.61 -5.60 -22.22
CA ARG A 23 4.31 -5.96 -21.68
C ARG A 23 4.34 -7.37 -21.06
N GLU A 24 5.07 -8.33 -21.64
CA GLU A 24 5.29 -9.66 -21.03
C GLU A 24 6.00 -9.58 -19.68
N LEU A 25 7.04 -8.77 -19.60
CA LEU A 25 7.78 -8.57 -18.36
C LEU A 25 6.87 -8.03 -17.24
N VAL A 26 6.10 -6.98 -17.55
CA VAL A 26 5.17 -6.36 -16.60
C VAL A 26 4.07 -7.35 -16.20
N GLU A 27 3.52 -8.11 -17.15
CA GLU A 27 2.48 -9.09 -16.87
C GLU A 27 2.98 -10.23 -15.98
N ASN A 28 4.21 -10.71 -16.17
CA ASN A 28 4.81 -11.71 -15.30
C ASN A 28 4.98 -11.20 -13.85
N ALA A 29 5.38 -9.93 -13.68
CA ALA A 29 5.46 -9.31 -12.36
C ALA A 29 4.06 -9.17 -11.71
N ILE A 30 3.03 -8.83 -12.50
CA ILE A 30 1.64 -8.79 -12.03
C ILE A 30 1.20 -10.19 -11.59
N LYS A 31 1.37 -11.22 -12.42
CA LYS A 31 1.02 -12.62 -12.09
C LYS A 31 1.73 -13.09 -10.83
N PHE A 32 3.02 -12.80 -10.68
CA PHE A 32 3.76 -13.10 -9.46
C PHE A 32 3.10 -12.48 -8.22
N SER A 33 2.69 -11.21 -8.32
CA SER A 33 2.02 -10.52 -7.21
C SER A 33 0.65 -11.09 -6.83
N GLN A 34 0.00 -11.85 -7.72
CA GLN A 34 -1.32 -12.44 -7.49
C GLN A 34 -1.29 -13.80 -6.79
N ARG A 35 -0.12 -14.42 -6.58
CA ARG A 35 0.02 -15.80 -6.05
C ARG A 35 -0.65 -16.05 -4.69
N GLN A 36 -0.81 -15.01 -3.85
CA GLN A 36 -1.47 -15.10 -2.55
C GLN A 36 -2.71 -14.20 -2.46
N VAL A 37 -3.23 -13.76 -3.61
CA VAL A 37 -4.44 -12.93 -3.68
C VAL A 37 -5.64 -13.86 -3.83
N GLU A 38 -6.08 -14.40 -2.71
CA GLU A 38 -7.23 -15.29 -2.59
C GLU A 38 -8.10 -14.85 -1.42
N GLY A 39 -9.42 -14.95 -1.56
CA GLY A 39 -10.37 -14.59 -0.51
C GLY A 39 -11.74 -14.22 -1.06
N LYS A 40 -12.63 -13.81 -0.16
CA LYS A 40 -13.99 -13.36 -0.46
C LYS A 40 -14.14 -11.89 -0.09
N VAL A 41 -14.78 -11.14 -0.98
CA VAL A 41 -15.14 -9.74 -0.74
C VAL A 41 -16.65 -9.64 -0.80
N ASN A 42 -17.24 -9.23 0.31
CA ASN A 42 -18.68 -8.99 0.39
C ASN A 42 -18.96 -7.58 -0.13
N LEU A 43 -19.82 -7.50 -1.13
CA LEU A 43 -20.20 -6.26 -1.81
C LEU A 43 -21.70 -6.01 -1.65
N VAL A 44 -22.07 -4.75 -1.50
CA VAL A 44 -23.45 -4.27 -1.62
C VAL A 44 -23.55 -3.36 -2.83
N ALA A 45 -24.40 -3.72 -3.78
CA ALA A 45 -24.75 -2.86 -4.90
C ALA A 45 -25.94 -1.99 -4.49
N TYR A 46 -25.74 -0.68 -4.40
CA TYR A 46 -26.79 0.26 -4.00
C TYR A 46 -26.69 1.54 -4.82
N LYS A 47 -27.83 1.97 -5.38
CA LYS A 47 -27.97 3.20 -6.18
C LYS A 47 -26.88 3.39 -7.26
N GLY A 48 -26.53 2.31 -7.97
CA GLY A 48 -25.52 2.36 -9.05
C GLY A 48 -24.07 2.33 -8.57
N CYS A 49 -23.82 2.20 -7.27
CA CYS A 49 -22.48 2.05 -6.70
C CYS A 49 -22.30 0.66 -6.08
N ALA A 50 -21.06 0.14 -6.11
CA ALA A 50 -20.67 -1.06 -5.40
C ALA A 50 -19.86 -0.68 -4.16
N TYR A 51 -20.32 -1.12 -2.98
CA TYR A 51 -19.69 -0.84 -1.69
C TYR A 51 -19.10 -2.11 -1.11
N VAL A 52 -17.86 -2.03 -0.62
CA VAL A 52 -17.23 -3.14 0.12
C VAL A 52 -17.72 -3.12 1.56
N VAL A 53 -18.42 -4.18 1.97
CA VAL A 53 -18.93 -4.34 3.35
C VAL A 53 -18.10 -5.30 4.20
N GLY A 54 -17.30 -6.16 3.56
CA GLY A 54 -16.46 -7.10 4.28
C GLY A 54 -15.42 -7.76 3.39
N ARG A 55 -14.37 -8.29 4.03
CA ARG A 55 -13.30 -9.07 3.39
C ARG A 55 -12.94 -10.23 4.29
N SER A 56 -12.73 -11.40 3.71
CA SER A 56 -12.19 -12.57 4.41
C SER A 56 -11.23 -13.32 3.49
N SER A 57 -10.21 -13.92 4.07
CA SER A 57 -9.24 -14.72 3.33
C SER A 57 -8.68 -15.79 4.27
N GLU A 58 -8.65 -17.04 3.82
CA GLU A 58 -8.01 -18.14 4.53
C GLU A 58 -6.50 -18.19 4.24
N ALA A 59 -6.09 -17.70 3.06
CA ALA A 59 -4.70 -17.72 2.61
C ALA A 59 -3.90 -16.47 3.03
N SER A 60 -4.56 -15.33 3.19
CA SER A 60 -3.91 -14.05 3.49
C SER A 60 -3.85 -13.77 4.99
N ASN A 61 -2.82 -14.30 5.64
CA ASN A 61 -2.53 -14.11 7.08
C ASN A 61 -1.85 -12.76 7.40
N LEU A 62 -1.95 -11.78 6.49
CA LEU A 62 -1.33 -10.47 6.67
C LEU A 62 -2.13 -9.57 7.62
N TYR A 63 -3.43 -9.80 7.75
CA TYR A 63 -4.25 -9.12 8.75
C TYR A 63 -4.27 -9.94 10.05
N SER A 64 -4.02 -9.29 11.18
CA SER A 64 -4.13 -9.89 12.51
C SER A 64 -4.95 -8.97 13.40
N ALA A 65 -6.08 -9.49 13.90
CA ALA A 65 -6.94 -8.76 14.82
C ALA A 65 -6.18 -8.43 16.11
N ASP A 66 -5.44 -9.39 16.66
CA ASP A 66 -4.72 -9.21 17.94
C ASP A 66 -3.66 -8.12 17.88
N LYS A 67 -2.99 -7.95 16.72
CA LYS A 67 -2.00 -6.87 16.55
C LYS A 67 -2.63 -5.50 16.29
N SER A 68 -3.86 -5.46 15.80
CA SER A 68 -4.55 -4.20 15.45
C SER A 68 -5.52 -3.71 16.52
N ARG A 69 -5.87 -4.55 17.49
CA ARG A 69 -6.69 -4.20 18.65
C ARG A 69 -5.94 -3.29 19.62
N THR A 70 -6.66 -2.32 20.16
CA THR A 70 -6.16 -1.35 21.16
C THR A 70 -6.92 -1.47 22.49
N ASP A 71 -7.94 -2.32 22.55
CA ASP A 71 -8.88 -2.47 23.67
C ASP A 71 -8.46 -3.56 24.67
N THR A 72 -7.41 -4.33 24.36
CA THR A 72 -6.94 -5.46 25.19
C THR A 72 -5.63 -5.08 25.88
N LEU A 73 -5.46 -5.43 27.16
CA LEU A 73 -4.23 -5.19 27.94
C LEU A 73 -3.02 -6.01 27.42
N ASP A 74 -3.29 -7.11 26.72
CA ASP A 74 -2.29 -8.02 26.15
C ASP A 74 -1.87 -7.58 24.74
N MET A 75 -1.36 -6.36 24.61
CA MET A 75 -0.80 -5.90 23.34
C MET A 75 0.51 -6.65 23.05
N ASN A 76 0.55 -7.36 21.91
CA ASN A 76 1.74 -8.07 21.43
C ASN A 76 2.88 -7.14 20.95
N TRP A 77 2.83 -5.84 21.26
CA TRP A 77 3.85 -4.84 20.93
C TRP A 77 3.86 -3.70 21.96
N ALA A 78 5.01 -3.07 22.17
CA ALA A 78 5.18 -1.98 23.13
C ALA A 78 4.98 -0.61 22.45
N PRO A 79 4.06 0.25 22.92
CA PRO A 79 3.87 1.61 22.40
C PRO A 79 5.15 2.44 22.33
N GLN A 80 6.08 2.22 23.26
CA GLN A 80 7.37 2.91 23.36
C GLN A 80 8.24 2.75 22.11
N ASP A 81 8.17 1.61 21.41
CA ASP A 81 8.97 1.35 20.20
C ASP A 81 8.64 2.32 19.06
N THR A 82 7.41 2.85 19.06
CA THR A 82 6.94 3.83 18.08
C THR A 82 7.74 5.13 18.14
N ILE A 83 8.19 5.53 19.33
CA ILE A 83 8.89 6.80 19.54
C ILE A 83 10.21 6.80 18.76
N GLY A 84 10.99 5.72 18.87
CA GLY A 84 12.25 5.57 18.14
C GLY A 84 12.03 5.52 16.62
N PHE A 85 11.01 4.79 16.17
CA PHE A 85 10.67 4.71 14.75
C PHE A 85 10.30 6.08 14.15
N ILE A 86 9.46 6.85 14.85
CA ILE A 86 9.07 8.21 14.42
C ILE A 86 10.30 9.12 14.38
N ALA A 87 11.12 9.11 15.44
CA ALA A 87 12.31 9.95 15.50
C ALA A 87 13.25 9.68 14.32
N ILE A 88 13.56 8.42 14.03
CA ILE A 88 14.46 8.04 12.92
C ILE A 88 13.89 8.49 11.57
N GLN A 89 12.60 8.29 11.33
CA GLN A 89 11.97 8.70 10.07
C GLN A 89 11.87 10.22 9.90
N ALA A 90 11.76 10.96 11.02
CA ALA A 90 11.68 12.41 11.03
C ALA A 90 13.01 13.10 10.68
N ILE A 91 14.17 12.49 10.98
CA ILE A 91 15.50 13.09 10.79
C ILE A 91 15.66 13.74 9.40
N ARG A 92 15.25 13.03 8.32
CA ARG A 92 15.40 13.56 6.95
C ARG A 92 14.51 14.76 6.66
N LEU A 93 13.33 14.81 7.29
CA LEU A 93 12.36 15.90 7.15
C LEU A 93 12.82 17.13 7.96
N GLU A 94 13.30 16.91 9.19
CA GLU A 94 13.87 17.95 10.04
C GLU A 94 15.04 18.64 9.35
N LYS A 95 16.02 17.88 8.84
CA LYS A 95 17.19 18.44 8.14
C LYS A 95 16.81 19.22 6.88
N TYR A 96 15.81 18.74 6.15
CA TYR A 96 15.29 19.45 4.98
C TYR A 96 14.61 20.77 5.37
N GLY A 97 13.81 20.77 6.45
CA GLY A 97 13.16 21.96 7.00
C GLY A 97 14.17 23.00 7.49
N GLU A 98 15.18 22.57 8.25
CA GLU A 98 16.30 23.42 8.70
C GLU A 98 17.02 24.08 7.53
N LYS A 99 17.28 23.33 6.46
CA LYS A 99 17.88 23.86 5.23
C LYS A 99 16.98 24.93 4.59
N LYS A 100 15.70 24.66 4.39
CA LYS A 100 14.76 25.64 3.80
C LYS A 100 14.67 26.93 4.61
N ILE A 101 14.61 26.82 5.93
CA ILE A 101 14.61 27.98 6.83
C ILE A 101 15.89 28.80 6.66
N LYS A 102 17.05 28.14 6.56
CA LYS A 102 18.34 28.80 6.31
C LYS A 102 18.40 29.48 4.95
N ASP A 103 17.81 28.86 3.93
CA ASP A 103 17.76 29.37 2.56
C ASP A 103 16.66 30.45 2.37
N GLY A 104 15.88 30.74 3.41
CA GLY A 104 14.80 31.74 3.40
C GLY A 104 13.57 31.31 2.60
N GLU A 105 13.46 30.03 2.25
CA GLU A 105 12.34 29.48 1.49
C GLU A 105 11.17 29.12 2.42
N PRO A 106 9.93 29.42 2.03
CA PRO A 106 8.78 29.02 2.83
C PRO A 106 8.62 27.49 2.84
N LEU A 107 8.12 26.99 3.98
CA LEU A 107 7.80 25.57 4.18
C LEU A 107 6.45 25.17 3.57
N ILE A 108 5.69 26.16 3.06
CA ILE A 108 4.40 26.02 2.36
C ILE A 108 4.47 26.84 1.06
#